data_AF-A0A376RJL9-F1
#
_entry.id   AF-A0A376RJL9-F1
#
_cell.length_a   1.000
_cell.length_b   1.000
_cell.length_c   1.000
_cell.angle_alpha   90.00
_cell.angle_beta   90.00
_cell.angle_gamma   90.00
#
_symmetry.space_group_name_H-M   'P 1'
#
loop_
_entity.id
_entity.type
_entity.pdbx_description
1 polymer ?
#
loop_
_entity_poly.entity_id
_entity_poly.type
_entity_poly.pdbx_seq_one_letter_code
_entity_poly.pdbx_strand_id
1 'polypeptide(L)' 'MSHLAELVASAKAAISQASDVAALDNVRVEYLGKKGT' A
#
# COMPACT_ATOMS: atom_id res chain seq x y z
N MET A 1 9.22 16.45 -2.65
CA MET A 1 9.11 15.46 -3.74
C MET A 1 9.79 14.11 -3.41
N SER A 2 10.80 14.03 -2.54
CA SER A 2 11.43 12.75 -2.15
C SER A 2 10.48 11.80 -1.42
N HIS A 3 9.71 12.33 -0.47
CA HIS A 3 8.84 11.53 0.40
C HIS A 3 7.75 10.76 -0.36
N LEU A 4 7.17 11.36 -1.41
CA LEU A 4 6.16 10.69 -2.23
C LEU A 4 6.77 9.53 -3.04
N ALA A 5 7.99 9.70 -3.55
CA ALA A 5 8.66 8.64 -4.31
C ALA A 5 9.01 7.45 -3.42
N GLU A 6 9.46 7.71 -2.19
CA GLU A 6 9.73 6.69 -1.17
C GLU A 6 8.44 5.96 -0.77
N LEU A 7 7.35 6.69 -0.53
CA LEU A 7 6.06 6.12 -0.20
C LEU A 7 5.55 5.19 -1.32
N VAL A 8 5.69 5.61 -2.58
CA VAL A 8 5.29 4.80 -3.74
C VAL A 8 6.18 3.55 -3.88
N ALA A 9 7.48 3.64 -3.62
CA ALA A 9 8.37 2.49 -3.66
C ALA A 9 8.00 1.45 -2.59
N SER A 10 7.76 1.90 -1.35
CA SER A 10 7.30 1.05 -0.24
C SER A 10 5.96 0.38 -0.54
N ALA A 11 4.98 1.14 -1.06
CA ALA A 11 3.68 0.59 -1.46
C ALA A 11 3.82 -0.51 -2.52
N LYS A 12 4.65 -0.31 -3.54
CA LYS A 12 4.90 -1.31 -4.59
C LYS A 12 5.56 -2.58 -4.02
N ALA A 13 6.51 -2.42 -3.11
CA ALA A 13 7.16 -3.56 -2.46
C ALA A 13 6.16 -4.36 -1.61
N ALA A 14 5.26 -3.67 -0.88
CA ALA A 14 4.23 -4.30 -0.07
C ALA A 14 3.20 -5.06 -0.94
N ILE A 15 2.79 -4.47 -2.09
CA ILE A 15 1.91 -5.14 -3.06
C ILE A 15 2.55 -6.43 -3.59
N SER A 16 3.82 -6.42 -3.96
CA SER A 16 4.52 -7.61 -4.48
C SER A 16 4.72 -8.70 -3.42
N GLN A 17 4.74 -8.35 -2.14
CA GLN A 17 4.89 -9.30 -1.02
C GLN A 17 3.56 -9.86 -0.52
N ALA A 18 2.43 -9.26 -0.89
CA ALA A 18 1.13 -9.72 -0.47
C ALA A 18 0.79 -11.07 -1.11
N SER A 19 0.66 -12.10 -0.28
CA SER A 19 0.44 -13.48 -0.72
C SER A 19 -1.03 -13.82 -0.99
N ASP A 20 -1.96 -12.97 -0.54
CA ASP A 20 -3.39 -13.19 -0.67
C ASP A 20 -4.19 -11.88 -0.69
N VAL A 21 -5.48 -12.00 -0.96
CA VAL A 21 -6.40 -10.87 -1.09
C VAL A 21 -6.59 -10.11 0.23
N ALA A 22 -6.48 -10.77 1.37
CA ALA A 22 -6.57 -10.11 2.67
C ALA A 22 -5.32 -9.27 2.97
N ALA A 23 -4.13 -9.78 2.63
CA ALA A 23 -2.88 -9.03 2.68
C ALA A 23 -2.91 -7.81 1.74
N LEU A 24 -3.45 -7.96 0.52
CA LEU A 24 -3.65 -6.84 -0.40
C LEU A 24 -4.66 -5.80 0.14
N ASP A 25 -5.71 -6.22 0.85
CA ASP A 25 -6.67 -5.31 1.48
C ASP A 25 -5.99 -4.46 2.58
N ASN A 26 -5.13 -5.09 3.39
CA ASN A 26 -4.33 -4.39 4.40
C ASN A 26 -3.40 -3.36 3.77
N VAL A 27 -2.66 -3.73 2.72
CA VAL A 27 -1.80 -2.79 1.97
C VAL A 27 -2.62 -1.64 1.37
N ARG A 28 -3.82 -1.92 0.83
CA ARG A 28 -4.71 -0.86 0.35
C ARG A 28 -5.07 0.12 1.47
N VAL A 29 -5.47 -0.37 2.64
CA VAL A 29 -5.88 0.48 3.77
C VAL A 29 -4.70 1.31 4.29
N GLU A 30 -3.51 0.73 4.36
CA GLU A 30 -2.31 1.41 4.85
C GLU A 30 -1.85 2.55 3.95
N TYR A 31 -1.87 2.36 2.63
CA TYR A 31 -1.31 3.33 1.68
C TYR A 31 -2.35 4.25 1.02
N LEU A 32 -3.62 3.84 0.94
CA LEU A 32 -4.71 4.59 0.29
C LEU A 32 -5.81 5.03 1.26
N GLY A 33 -5.72 4.62 2.53
CA GLY A 33 -6.72 4.90 3.55
C GLY A 33 -7.93 3.96 3.49
N LYS A 34 -8.84 4.12 4.46
CA LYS A 34 -10.12 3.40 4.44
C LYS A 34 -11.00 3.95 3.32
N LYS A 35 -11.71 3.06 2.63
CA LYS A 35 -12.71 3.44 1.62
C LYS A 35 -13.82 4.23 2.33
N GLY A 36 -13.82 5.56 2.18
CA GLY A 36 -14.89 6.45 2.64
C GLY A 36 -14.84 6.81 4.12
N THR A 37 -14.15 7.91 4.42
CA THR A 37 -14.76 9.03 5.16
C THR A 37 -14.86 10.20 4.20
#